data_AF-A0A336N9J2-F1
#
_entry.id   AF-A0A336N9J2-F1
#
_cell.length_a   1.000
_cell.length_b   1.000
_cell.length_c   1.000
_cell.angle_alpha   90.00
_cell.angle_beta   90.00
_cell.angle_gamma   90.00
#
_symmetry.space_group_name_H-M   'P 1'
#
loop_
_entity.id
_entity.type
_entity.pdbx_description
1 polymer ?
#
loop_
_entity_poly.entity_id
_entity_poly.type
_entity_poly.pdbx_seq_one_letter_code
_entity_poly.pdbx_strand_id
1 'polypeptide(L)' 'MFTGRTIRAALDALVDFGRAAKVELVIFVDRGHRELPIRADYVGKNVPTSRSENIQVRTMKFDQCYEVALLSK' A
#
# COMPACT_ATOMS: atom_id res chain seq x y z
N MET A 1 1.05 -2.71 -0.04
CA MET A 1 0.29 -3.00 -1.25
C MET A 1 -0.56 -4.24 -1.02
N PHE A 2 -1.80 -4.20 -1.51
CA PHE A 2 -2.75 -5.31 -1.53
C PHE A 2 -3.26 -5.45 -2.98
N THR A 3 -4.57 -5.31 -3.24
CA THR A 3 -5.14 -5.41 -4.60
C THR A 3 -4.56 -4.40 -5.61
N GLY A 4 -4.11 -3.23 -5.15
CA GLY A 4 -3.57 -2.16 -5.99
C GLY A 4 -4.62 -1.15 -6.47
N ARG A 5 -5.90 -1.33 -6.14
CA ARG A 5 -7.00 -0.46 -6.63
C ARG A 5 -6.90 0.98 -6.12
N THR A 6 -6.54 1.19 -4.85
CA THR A 6 -6.33 2.53 -4.29
C THR A 6 -5.19 3.27 -4.99
N ILE A 7 -4.13 2.55 -5.35
CA ILE A 7 -3.00 3.14 -6.08
C ILE A 7 -3.42 3.50 -7.50
N ARG A 8 -4.18 2.63 -8.20
CA ARG A 8 -4.74 2.94 -9.52
C ARG A 8 -5.58 4.23 -9.48
N ALA A 9 -6.51 4.34 -8.52
CA ALA A 9 -7.33 5.54 -8.37
C ALA A 9 -6.48 6.80 -8.10
N ALA A 10 -5.42 6.69 -7.30
CA ALA A 10 -4.49 7.79 -7.06
C ALA A 10 -3.70 8.18 -8.33
N LEU A 11 -3.27 7.22 -9.15
CA LEU A 11 -2.61 7.48 -10.43
C LEU A 11 -3.56 8.17 -11.42
N ASP A 12 -4.82 7.74 -11.48
CA ASP A 12 -5.82 8.38 -12.34
C ASP A 12 -6.04 9.85 -11.91
N ALA A 13 -6.17 10.11 -10.60
CA ALA A 13 -6.27 11.47 -10.06
C ALA A 13 -5.02 12.34 -10.31
N LEU A 14 -3.82 11.76 -10.28
CA LEU A 14 -2.58 12.46 -10.62
C LEU A 14 -2.53 12.86 -12.10
N VAL A 15 -3.02 12.00 -12.99
CA VAL A 15 -3.10 12.29 -14.44
C VAL A 15 -4.08 13.42 -14.72
N ASP A 16 -5.19 13.50 -13.99
CA ASP A 16 -6.14 14.62 -14.10
C ASP A 16 -5.50 15.96 -13.69
N PHE A 17 -4.54 15.94 -12.76
CA PHE A 17 -3.81 17.12 -12.32
C PHE A 17 -2.72 17.57 -13.31
N GLY A 18 -2.24 16.67 -14.17
CA GLY A 18 -1.24 16.98 -15.19
C GLY A 18 -0.41 15.78 -15.63
N ARG A 19 0.67 16.04 -16.37
CA ARG A 19 1.57 15.01 -16.91
C ARG A 19 2.91 15.05 -16.19
N ALA A 20 2.96 14.40 -15.03
CA ALA A 20 4.21 14.22 -14.30
C ALA A 20 5.26 13.53 -15.19
N ALA A 21 6.50 14.00 -15.16
CA ALA A 21 7.60 13.39 -15.91
C ALA A 21 7.94 11.98 -15.40
N LYS A 22 7.67 11.71 -14.11
CA LYS A 22 7.85 10.42 -13.46
C LYS A 22 6.89 10.31 -12.27
N VAL A 23 6.39 9.11 -12.01
CA VAL A 23 5.66 8.77 -10.78
C VAL A 23 6.32 7.54 -10.18
N GLU A 24 6.62 7.60 -8.88
CA GLU A 24 7.18 6.47 -8.13
C GLU A 24 6.28 6.14 -6.94
N LEU A 25 6.17 4.84 -6.65
CA LEU A 25 5.35 4.30 -5.58
C LEU A 25 6.22 3.79 -4.44
N VAL A 26 6.08 4.43 -3.28
CA VAL A 26 6.65 3.97 -2.01
C VAL A 26 5.54 3.36 -1.15
N ILE A 27 5.78 2.16 -0.63
CA ILE A 27 4.87 1.49 0.31
C ILE A 27 5.63 1.01 1.56
N PHE A 28 4.95 1.06 2.70
CA PHE A 28 5.54 0.56 3.95
C PHE A 28 5.53 -0.98 4.01
N VAL A 29 4.40 -1.60 3.68
CA VAL A 29 4.23 -3.07 3.72
C VAL A 29 3.64 -3.54 2.40
N ASP A 30 4.21 -4.57 1.78
CA ASP A 30 3.59 -5.36 0.71
C ASP A 30 3.02 -6.66 1.26
N ARG A 31 1.70 -6.84 1.15
CA ARG A 31 0.98 -8.03 1.62
C ARG A 31 0.51 -8.95 0.48
N GLY A 32 0.96 -8.71 -0.75
CA GLY A 32 0.59 -9.54 -1.90
C GLY A 32 -0.88 -9.39 -2.33
N HIS A 33 -1.42 -10.43 -2.96
CA HIS A 33 -2.80 -10.47 -3.48
C HIS A 33 -3.16 -9.32 -4.43
N ARG A 34 -2.21 -8.95 -5.29
CA ARG A 34 -2.43 -7.95 -6.34
C ARG A 34 -3.54 -8.40 -7.29
N GLU A 35 -4.39 -7.47 -7.69
CA GLU A 35 -5.41 -7.67 -8.73
C GLU A 35 -5.16 -6.81 -9.96
N LEU A 36 -4.25 -5.83 -9.85
CA LEU A 36 -3.80 -4.97 -10.93
C LEU A 36 -2.30 -5.13 -11.14
N PRO A 37 -1.79 -4.95 -12.37
CA PRO A 37 -0.35 -5.05 -12.69
C PRO A 37 0.42 -3.81 -12.22
N ILE A 38 0.32 -3.50 -10.93
CA ILE A 38 1.01 -2.40 -10.27
C ILE A 38 2.09 -3.00 -9.35
N ARG A 39 3.29 -2.44 -9.40
CA ARG A 39 4.40 -2.77 -8.51
C ARG A 39 4.89 -1.48 -7.86
N ALA A 40 5.30 -1.57 -6.60
CA ALA A 40 5.96 -0.47 -5.92
C ALA A 40 7.45 -0.44 -6.29
N ASP A 41 7.98 0.75 -6.49
CA ASP A 41 9.39 0.98 -6.72
C ASP A 41 10.19 0.77 -5.43
N TYR A 42 9.58 1.11 -4.29
CA TYR A 42 10.17 0.98 -2.97
C TYR A 42 9.22 0.28 -2.01
N VAL A 43 9.72 -0.77 -1.35
CA VAL A 43 8.96 -1.58 -0.39
C VAL A 43 9.71 -1.63 0.93
N GLY A 44 9.08 -1.18 2.02
CA GLY A 44 9.66 -1.29 3.36
C GLY A 44 9.81 -2.74 3.81
N LYS A 45 8.70 -3.50 3.81
CA LYS A 45 8.70 -4.93 4.16
C LYS A 45 7.71 -5.74 3.32
N ASN A 46 8.13 -6.91 2.86
CA ASN A 46 7.24 -7.91 2.30
C ASN A 46 6.74 -8.82 3.44
N VAL A 47 5.42 -8.94 3.58
CA VAL A 47 4.77 -9.77 4.61
C VAL A 47 3.76 -10.66 3.90
N PRO A 48 4.09 -11.94 3.63
CA PRO A 48 3.12 -12.88 3.09
C PRO A 48 1.93 -12.99 4.04
N THR A 49 0.71 -12.85 3.51
CA THR A 49 -0.52 -13.02 4.30
C THR A 49 -1.46 -14.00 3.60
N SER A 50 -2.38 -14.59 4.34
CA SER A 50 -3.61 -15.15 3.79
C SER A 50 -4.59 -14.04 3.37
N ARG A 51 -5.72 -14.42 2.75
CA ARG A 51 -6.80 -13.47 2.41
C ARG A 51 -7.67 -13.09 3.62
N SER A 52 -7.71 -13.92 4.66
CA SER A 52 -8.48 -13.65 5.89
C SER A 52 -7.73 -12.73 6.85
N GLU A 53 -6.40 -12.68 6.77
CA GLU A 53 -5.58 -11.78 7.57
C GLU A 53 -5.69 -10.32 7.13
N ASN A 54 -5.43 -9.40 8.05
CA ASN A 54 -5.34 -7.96 7.78
C ASN A 54 -4.04 -7.38 8.32
N ILE A 55 -3.51 -6.39 7.59
CA ILE A 55 -2.38 -5.58 8.04
C ILE A 55 -2.93 -4.27 8.58
N GLN A 56 -2.62 -3.96 9.84
CA GLN A 56 -2.88 -2.65 10.44
C GLN A 56 -1.55 -1.92 10.63
N VAL A 57 -1.41 -0.76 9.99
CA VAL A 57 -0.28 0.14 10.21
C VAL A 57 -0.72 1.18 11.22
N ARG A 58 -0.04 1.24 12.37
CA ARG A 58 -0.29 2.18 13.45
C ARG A 58 0.79 3.25 13.49
N THR A 59 0.38 4.50 13.67
CA THR A 59 1.30 5.65 13.71
C THR A 59 0.98 6.58 14.88
N MET A 60 1.98 7.32 15.37
CA MET A 60 1.79 8.25 16.49
C MET A 60 0.62 9.21 16.31
N LYS A 61 0.40 9.71 15.08
CA LYS A 61 -0.66 10.68 14.78
C LYS A 61 -2.07 10.12 15.03
N PHE A 62 -2.29 8.83 14.79
CA PHE A 62 -3.62 8.22 14.81
C PHE A 62 -3.79 7.21 15.96
N ASP A 63 -2.72 6.57 16.42
CA ASP A 63 -2.77 5.40 17.30
C ASP A 63 -1.87 5.52 18.55
N GLN A 64 -1.12 6.62 18.71
CA GLN A 64 -0.17 6.83 19.83
C GLN A 64 0.98 5.80 19.93
N CYS A 65 1.25 5.04 18.87
CA CYS A 65 2.39 4.12 18.77
C CYS A 65 2.88 3.97 17.32
N TYR A 66 4.06 3.39 17.12
CA TYR A 66 4.56 2.97 15.81
C TYR A 66 4.59 1.45 15.73
N GLU A 67 3.72 0.87 14.90
CA GLU A 67 3.63 -0.59 14.79
C GLU A 67 3.04 -1.02 13.44
N VAL A 68 3.41 -2.22 12.99
CA VAL A 68 2.67 -2.96 11.96
C VAL A 68 2.19 -4.25 12.57
N ALA A 69 0.87 -4.40 12.70
CA ALA A 69 0.25 -5.59 13.24
C ALA A 69 -0.38 -6.46 12.13
N LEU A 70 -0.20 -7.77 12.23
CA LEU A 70 -0.93 -8.76 11.45
C LEU A 70 -2.09 -9.26 12.32
N LEU A 71 -3.31 -9.00 11.88
CA LEU A 71 -4.54 -9.37 12.59
C LEU A 71 -5.18 -10.56 11.87
N SER A 72 -5.50 -11.61 12.62
CA SER A 72 -6.42 -12.64 12.15
C SER A 72 -7.86 -12.13 12.28
N LYS A 73 -8.67 -12.35 11.25
CA LYS A 73 -10.13 -12.13 11.37
C LYS A 73 -10.76 -13.14 12.30
#